data_AF-A0A8H7QAL2-F1
#
_entry.id   AF-A0A8H7QAL2-F1
#
_cell.length_a   1.000
_cell.length_b   1.000
_cell.length_c   1.000
_cell.angle_alpha   90.00
_cell.angle_beta   90.00
_cell.angle_gamma   90.00
#
_symmetry.space_group_name_H-M   'P 1'
#
loop_
_entity.id
_entity.type
_entity.pdbx_description
1 polymer ?
#
loop_
_entity_poly.entity_id
_entity_poly.type
_entity_poly.pdbx_seq_one_letter_code
_entity_poly.pdbx_strand_id
1 'polypeptide(L)'
;MVVNQPPFDNRLKALCEEIKKIPRDNASRLLAQARGLDIVEVAWEDTARTKYSVYGPNISDLTLLVADVRMPLFRHPNFADYSWDVPMDKIPLVVGNENGTTLKSVSLANYLNDISKYTGLKKSLYCSKRDSHALVSAQSCFLPVPPKQTPAVYFGATPPIQDPTKFYVNIYNYQSTATDSAVLAIVATSKGTSAQLLLKTQNGVLAGQKLYFNNKGSKHAFLAQRLTYDRILRGEKDLTKPMTAEERQNNAIVVIQVPLKMSDNLLSWGTFSSFGSSGLTGSTTQLSNYGPEPGTANYFKSGNEASPFAAFSPLYMPNVPSLQNVPNSAFTSYSTGNKMPSKSPAFQAPMSASSIIPSPSKGEFGFGGIQNLKRNPPPVDIENAIISLAESEGLFPSLQGKALERDERYPVRVTIQWYKVTSSGTVSTEVVEEIHQQMQVAKSQADFWGSLVVDKASWERQTNRPTEIQLPSPPRIIGKHPNTVCDICHANLKDNEIRYRCMYCPDWDVCQKCFPSHSHPSKHLLAAVKDSTSPDTQNNVRMANRTNLVHNVQCSTCHFGIVGARYVCAVCNEGVPGKAVINLCESCADTGHHAENRHPLIRVWYTEDLKQIGLE
;
A
#
# COMPACT_ATOMS: atom_id res chain seq x y z
N MET A 1 -50.09 6.23 16.94
CA MET A 1 -48.99 5.82 17.83
C MET A 1 -47.76 6.63 17.44
N VAL A 2 -47.30 7.50 18.33
CA VAL A 2 -46.02 8.20 18.15
C VAL A 2 -44.94 7.15 18.36
N VAL A 3 -44.33 6.68 17.27
CA VAL A 3 -43.15 5.84 17.37
C VAL A 3 -42.04 6.74 17.87
N ASN A 4 -41.73 6.67 19.17
CA ASN A 4 -40.59 7.35 19.77
C ASN A 4 -39.33 6.93 19.00
N GLN A 5 -38.88 7.77 18.07
CA GLN A 5 -37.64 7.52 17.36
C GLN A 5 -36.46 7.73 18.32
N PRO A 6 -35.46 6.84 18.29
CA PRO A 6 -34.28 7.03 19.13
C PRO A 6 -33.54 8.33 18.74
N PRO A 7 -32.77 8.94 19.67
CA PRO A 7 -31.95 10.11 19.41
C PRO A 7 -31.11 9.97 18.14
N PHE A 8 -30.85 11.07 17.42
CA PHE A 8 -30.09 11.08 16.16
C PHE A 8 -28.79 10.26 16.26
N ASP A 9 -28.03 10.42 17.33
CA ASP A 9 -26.77 9.69 17.56
C ASP A 9 -26.94 8.16 17.60
N ASN A 10 -28.06 7.67 18.15
CA ASN A 10 -28.35 6.24 18.20
C ASN A 10 -28.76 5.70 16.81
N ARG A 11 -29.49 6.49 16.02
CA ARG A 11 -29.83 6.16 14.63
C ARG A 11 -28.60 6.15 13.73
N LEU A 12 -27.73 7.15 13.86
CA LEU A 12 -26.49 7.26 13.09
C LEU A 12 -25.55 6.10 13.40
N LYS A 13 -25.36 5.74 14.68
CA LYS A 13 -24.56 4.58 15.08
C LYS A 13 -25.08 3.27 14.47
N ALA A 14 -26.38 3.01 14.57
CA ALA A 14 -26.98 1.81 13.97
C ALA A 14 -26.79 1.77 12.45
N LEU A 15 -26.88 2.94 11.79
CA LEU A 15 -26.65 3.04 10.35
C LEU A 15 -25.18 2.81 9.97
N CYS A 16 -24.23 3.33 10.76
CA CYS A 16 -22.79 3.06 10.59
C CYS A 16 -22.50 1.55 10.70
N GLU A 17 -23.12 0.88 11.67
CA GLU A 17 -22.98 -0.57 11.88
C GLU A 17 -23.51 -1.39 10.71
N GLU A 18 -24.52 -0.90 9.99
CA GLU A 18 -25.03 -1.56 8.78
C GLU A 18 -24.11 -1.32 7.58
N ILE A 19 -23.73 -0.07 7.34
CA ILE A 19 -22.94 0.32 6.16
C ILE A 19 -21.51 -0.24 6.24
N LYS A 20 -20.91 -0.36 7.43
CA LYS A 20 -19.57 -0.98 7.58
C LYS A 20 -19.53 -2.46 7.18
N LYS A 21 -20.68 -3.10 6.95
CA LYS A 21 -20.73 -4.50 6.48
C LYS A 21 -20.51 -4.63 4.98
N ILE A 22 -20.70 -3.56 4.18
CA ILE A 22 -20.58 -3.60 2.70
C ILE A 22 -19.26 -4.24 2.22
N PRO A 23 -18.07 -3.92 2.79
CA PRO A 23 -16.81 -4.56 2.38
C PRO A 23 -16.76 -6.09 2.60
N ARG A 24 -17.59 -6.61 3.50
CA ARG A 24 -17.71 -8.03 3.88
C ARG A 24 -18.93 -8.71 3.25
N ASP A 25 -19.78 -7.96 2.55
CA ASP A 25 -20.96 -8.51 1.87
C ASP A 25 -20.57 -9.15 0.53
N ASN A 26 -20.84 -10.46 0.40
CA ASN A 26 -20.43 -11.22 -0.79
C ASN A 26 -21.08 -10.70 -2.08
N ALA A 27 -22.34 -10.27 -2.03
CA ALA A 27 -23.03 -9.76 -3.22
C ALA A 27 -22.39 -8.46 -3.71
N SER A 28 -22.17 -7.50 -2.81
CA SER A 28 -21.50 -6.24 -3.09
C SER A 28 -20.08 -6.45 -3.63
N ARG A 29 -19.32 -7.38 -3.03
CA ARG A 29 -17.97 -7.73 -3.50
C ARG A 29 -17.97 -8.31 -4.92
N LEU A 30 -18.89 -9.23 -5.24
CA LEU A 30 -18.99 -9.81 -6.58
C LEU A 30 -19.32 -8.74 -7.63
N LEU A 31 -20.22 -7.79 -7.31
CA LEU A 31 -20.53 -6.66 -8.20
C LEU A 31 -19.29 -5.79 -8.45
N ALA A 32 -18.55 -5.41 -7.40
CA ALA A 32 -17.32 -4.62 -7.53
C ALA A 32 -16.25 -5.36 -8.36
N GLN A 33 -16.03 -6.65 -8.08
CA GLN A 33 -15.04 -7.48 -8.76
C GLN A 33 -15.34 -7.64 -10.25
N ALA A 34 -16.62 -7.71 -10.64
CA ALA A 34 -17.03 -7.77 -12.04
C ALA A 34 -16.55 -6.55 -12.87
N ARG A 35 -16.19 -5.45 -12.20
CA ARG A 35 -15.64 -4.22 -12.81
C ARG A 35 -14.17 -3.95 -12.45
N GLY A 36 -13.47 -4.94 -11.91
CA GLY A 36 -12.08 -4.81 -11.49
C GLY A 36 -11.86 -3.92 -10.26
N LEU A 37 -12.93 -3.69 -9.48
CA LEU A 37 -12.90 -2.92 -8.24
C LEU A 37 -12.90 -3.85 -7.01
N ASP A 38 -12.54 -3.29 -5.87
CA ASP A 38 -12.65 -3.88 -4.54
C ASP A 38 -13.34 -2.89 -3.61
N ILE A 39 -13.85 -3.41 -2.49
CA ILE A 39 -14.47 -2.62 -1.44
C ILE A 39 -13.65 -2.80 -0.18
N VAL A 40 -13.08 -1.70 0.32
CA VAL A 40 -12.15 -1.73 1.46
C VAL A 40 -12.59 -0.75 2.55
N GLU A 41 -12.16 -1.00 3.79
CA GLU A 41 -12.26 -0.03 4.90
C GLU A 41 -10.99 0.81 5.05
N VAL A 42 -9.88 0.32 4.49
CA VAL A 42 -8.55 0.95 4.49
C VAL A 42 -7.97 0.88 3.10
N ALA A 43 -7.70 2.04 2.53
CA ALA A 43 -7.07 2.18 1.23
C ALA A 43 -5.57 2.43 1.42
N TRP A 44 -4.74 1.69 0.69
CA TRP A 44 -3.29 1.93 0.67
C TRP A 44 -2.99 3.03 -0.35
N GLU A 45 -2.64 4.22 0.14
CA GLU A 45 -2.34 5.40 -0.65
C GLU A 45 -0.83 5.68 -0.62
N ASP A 46 -0.08 4.69 -1.09
CA ASP A 46 1.37 4.67 -0.95
C ASP A 46 2.02 5.61 -1.94
N THR A 47 3.00 6.39 -1.47
CA THR A 47 3.80 7.23 -2.37
C THR A 47 4.89 6.41 -3.08
N ALA A 48 5.25 5.26 -2.52
CA ALA A 48 6.29 4.39 -3.06
C ALA A 48 6.11 2.93 -2.66
N ARG A 49 6.52 2.00 -3.54
CA ARG A 49 6.66 0.57 -3.25
C ARG A 49 8.02 0.06 -3.68
N THR A 50 8.60 -0.86 -2.90
CA THR A 50 9.79 -1.58 -3.33
C THR A 50 9.42 -2.46 -4.52
N LYS A 51 10.27 -2.51 -5.54
CA LYS A 51 10.02 -3.31 -6.74
C LYS A 51 9.76 -4.77 -6.37
N TYR A 52 8.74 -5.36 -6.98
CA TYR A 52 8.28 -6.75 -6.74
C TYR A 52 7.73 -7.01 -5.33
N SER A 53 7.40 -5.95 -4.60
CA SER A 53 6.91 -6.03 -3.24
C SER A 53 5.64 -5.21 -3.06
N VAL A 54 4.78 -5.69 -2.17
CA VAL A 54 3.64 -4.93 -1.66
C VAL A 54 4.05 -4.00 -0.51
N TYR A 55 5.31 -4.06 -0.07
CA TYR A 55 5.90 -3.15 0.91
C TYR A 55 6.72 -2.07 0.22
N GLY A 56 6.87 -0.94 0.88
CA GLY A 56 7.51 0.25 0.34
C GLY A 56 7.93 1.24 1.42
N PRO A 57 8.77 2.22 1.05
CA PRO A 57 8.95 3.39 1.87
C PRO A 57 7.74 4.33 1.74
N ASN A 58 7.46 5.13 2.76
CA ASN A 58 6.44 6.18 2.75
C ASN A 58 5.02 5.68 2.34
N ILE A 59 4.51 4.76 3.19
CA ILE A 59 3.21 4.08 3.07
C ILE A 59 2.19 4.81 3.92
N SER A 60 0.97 4.95 3.39
CA SER A 60 -0.14 5.58 4.10
C SER A 60 -1.44 4.79 4.01
N ASP A 61 -2.05 4.54 5.16
CA ASP A 61 -3.40 4.02 5.28
C ASP A 61 -4.40 5.20 5.27
N LEU A 62 -5.25 5.26 4.25
CA LEU A 62 -6.34 6.24 4.14
C LEU A 62 -7.68 5.57 4.47
N THR A 63 -8.45 6.19 5.36
CA THR A 63 -9.77 5.73 5.81
C THR A 63 -10.75 6.90 5.90
N LEU A 64 -12.04 6.57 6.05
CA LEU A 64 -13.11 7.52 6.33
C LEU A 64 -13.74 7.18 7.67
N LEU A 65 -13.96 8.19 8.51
CA LEU A 65 -14.53 8.01 9.85
C LEU A 65 -15.85 8.76 9.98
N VAL A 66 -16.88 8.03 10.44
CA VAL A 66 -18.14 8.60 10.92
C VAL A 66 -18.44 8.01 12.29
N ALA A 67 -18.62 8.86 13.30
CA ALA A 67 -18.79 8.43 14.69
C ALA A 67 -17.74 7.38 15.12
N ASP A 68 -16.48 7.58 14.68
CA ASP A 68 -15.34 6.68 14.88
C ASP A 68 -15.51 5.25 14.32
N VAL A 69 -16.39 5.08 13.33
CA VAL A 69 -16.54 3.85 12.54
C VAL A 69 -15.95 4.07 11.14
N ARG A 70 -15.17 3.09 10.67
CA ARG A 70 -14.59 3.12 9.31
C ARG A 70 -15.67 2.89 8.26
N MET A 71 -15.73 3.76 7.27
CA MET A 71 -16.71 3.71 6.19
C MET A 71 -16.15 3.05 4.93
N PRO A 72 -17.01 2.42 4.09
CA PRO A 72 -16.58 1.71 2.90
C PRO A 72 -16.06 2.63 1.80
N LEU A 73 -15.01 2.16 1.12
CA LEU A 73 -14.43 2.79 -0.05
C LEU A 73 -14.42 1.79 -1.22
N PHE A 74 -15.02 2.17 -2.34
CA PHE A 74 -14.86 1.48 -3.61
C PHE A 74 -13.64 2.03 -4.33
N ARG A 75 -12.69 1.16 -4.66
CA ARG A 75 -11.47 1.51 -5.39
C ARG A 75 -10.90 0.32 -6.13
N HIS A 76 -9.85 0.54 -6.91
CA HIS A 76 -9.04 -0.58 -7.41
C HIS A 76 -8.37 -1.33 -6.23
N PRO A 77 -8.12 -2.65 -6.34
CA PRO A 77 -7.55 -3.45 -5.25
C PRO A 77 -6.24 -2.88 -4.68
N ASN A 78 -6.09 -2.90 -3.36
CA ASN A 78 -4.87 -2.43 -2.66
C ASN A 78 -3.60 -3.16 -3.14
N PHE A 79 -3.70 -4.47 -3.41
CA PHE A 79 -2.57 -5.29 -3.89
C PHE A 79 -2.17 -5.02 -5.34
N ALA A 80 -2.99 -4.31 -6.11
CA ALA A 80 -2.59 -3.80 -7.42
C ALA A 80 -2.11 -2.35 -7.31
N ASP A 81 -2.82 -1.53 -6.52
CA ASP A 81 -2.51 -0.10 -6.34
C ASP A 81 -2.36 0.61 -7.70
N TYR A 82 -3.39 0.45 -8.54
CA TYR A 82 -3.47 1.10 -9.83
C TYR A 82 -3.48 2.63 -9.65
N SER A 83 -2.59 3.28 -10.39
CA SER A 83 -2.35 4.70 -10.33
C SER A 83 -2.16 5.30 -11.71
N TRP A 84 -2.27 6.62 -11.77
CA TRP A 84 -2.21 7.42 -12.98
C TRP A 84 -1.19 8.55 -12.81
N ASP A 85 -0.44 8.86 -13.86
CA ASP A 85 0.49 9.99 -13.81
C ASP A 85 -0.17 11.18 -14.50
N VAL A 86 -0.45 12.22 -13.71
CA VAL A 86 -1.15 13.41 -14.19
C VAL A 86 -0.22 14.63 -14.05
N PRO A 87 0.00 15.42 -15.10
CA PRO A 87 0.77 16.65 -15.01
C PRO A 87 0.25 17.55 -13.90
N MET A 88 1.14 18.03 -13.02
CA MET A 88 0.74 18.82 -11.85
C MET A 88 0.11 20.17 -12.22
N ASP A 89 0.42 20.67 -13.43
CA ASP A 89 -0.20 21.87 -14.00
C ASP A 89 -1.68 21.67 -14.37
N LYS A 90 -2.11 20.43 -14.62
CA LYS A 90 -3.49 20.08 -14.95
C LYS A 90 -4.36 19.80 -13.72
N ILE A 91 -3.79 19.84 -12.51
CA ILE A 91 -4.51 19.57 -11.26
C ILE A 91 -4.87 20.90 -10.60
N PRO A 92 -6.12 21.39 -10.70
CA PRO A 92 -6.53 22.68 -10.13
C PRO A 92 -6.79 22.56 -8.63
N LEU A 93 -6.37 23.57 -7.88
CA LEU A 93 -6.62 23.76 -6.46
C LEU A 93 -7.22 25.14 -6.20
N VAL A 94 -8.19 25.20 -5.29
CA VAL A 94 -8.79 26.47 -4.86
C VAL A 94 -8.02 26.99 -3.64
N VAL A 95 -7.69 28.27 -3.64
CA VAL A 95 -6.99 28.97 -2.54
C VAL A 95 -7.69 30.28 -2.19
N GLY A 96 -7.36 30.87 -1.05
CA GLY A 96 -7.94 32.10 -0.50
C GLY A 96 -8.73 31.87 0.78
N ASN A 97 -9.06 30.62 1.10
CA ASN A 97 -9.80 30.23 2.31
C ASN A 97 -8.97 30.39 3.59
N GLU A 98 -7.64 30.36 3.49
CA GLU A 98 -6.72 30.46 4.63
C GLU A 98 -6.82 31.80 5.37
N ASN A 99 -7.16 32.86 4.63
CA ASN A 99 -7.29 34.23 5.14
C ASN A 99 -8.63 34.89 4.76
N GLY A 100 -9.49 34.18 4.02
CA GLY A 100 -10.81 34.66 3.62
C GLY A 100 -10.80 35.63 2.45
N THR A 101 -9.72 35.65 1.67
CA THR A 101 -9.65 36.40 0.41
C THR A 101 -10.50 35.75 -0.68
N THR A 102 -10.67 36.45 -1.82
CA THR A 102 -11.43 35.92 -2.96
C THR A 102 -10.84 34.60 -3.44
N LEU A 103 -11.70 33.57 -3.54
CA LEU A 103 -11.29 32.25 -3.99
C LEU A 103 -10.78 32.30 -5.44
N LYS A 104 -9.62 31.68 -5.68
CA LYS A 104 -9.02 31.56 -7.00
C LYS A 104 -8.47 30.15 -7.24
N SER A 105 -8.42 29.77 -8.51
CA SER A 105 -7.83 28.49 -8.93
C SER A 105 -6.35 28.66 -9.27
N VAL A 106 -5.52 27.74 -8.78
CA VAL A 106 -4.10 27.61 -9.11
C VAL A 106 -3.77 26.15 -9.40
N SER A 107 -2.75 25.85 -10.21
CA SER A 107 -2.32 24.46 -10.38
C SER A 107 -1.63 23.92 -9.12
N LEU A 108 -1.59 22.60 -8.96
CA LEU A 108 -0.86 21.95 -7.88
C LEU A 108 0.64 22.31 -7.92
N ALA A 109 1.23 22.40 -9.11
CA ALA A 109 2.62 22.85 -9.27
C ALA A 109 2.81 24.27 -8.69
N ASN A 110 1.98 25.22 -9.10
CA ASN A 110 2.02 26.60 -8.59
C ASN A 110 1.71 26.69 -7.09
N TYR A 111 0.79 25.85 -6.58
CA TYR A 111 0.49 25.78 -5.16
C TYR A 111 1.71 25.36 -4.34
N LEU A 112 2.42 24.30 -4.74
CA LEU A 112 3.61 23.83 -4.03
C LEU A 112 4.79 24.81 -4.20
N ASN A 113 4.91 25.44 -5.37
CA ASN A 113 5.92 26.46 -5.61
C ASN A 113 5.75 27.63 -4.63
N ASP A 114 4.52 28.11 -4.51
CA ASP A 114 4.13 29.29 -3.73
C ASP A 114 3.51 28.94 -2.37
N ILE A 115 3.78 27.75 -1.83
CA ILE A 115 3.08 27.22 -0.65
C ILE A 115 3.20 28.13 0.59
N SER A 116 4.26 28.92 0.66
CA SER A 116 4.49 29.93 1.69
C SER A 116 3.35 30.94 1.79
N LYS A 117 2.72 31.31 0.66
CA LYS A 117 1.60 32.27 0.58
C LYS A 117 0.35 31.75 1.30
N TYR A 118 0.16 30.44 1.35
CA TYR A 118 -1.08 29.82 1.84
C TYR A 118 -0.93 29.20 3.24
N THR A 119 0.31 28.93 3.67
CA THR A 119 0.57 28.11 4.87
C THR A 119 1.49 28.77 5.90
N GLY A 120 2.23 29.82 5.52
CA GLY A 120 3.25 30.41 6.40
C GLY A 120 4.58 29.65 6.44
N LEU A 121 4.75 28.63 5.59
CA LEU A 121 6.03 27.94 5.41
C LEU A 121 7.08 28.88 4.81
N LYS A 122 8.37 28.63 5.13
CA LYS A 122 9.48 29.47 4.67
C LYS A 122 9.96 29.14 3.25
N LYS A 123 9.83 27.88 2.83
CA LYS A 123 10.40 27.36 1.59
C LYS A 123 9.33 26.74 0.71
N SER A 124 9.59 26.76 -0.59
CA SER A 124 8.85 25.99 -1.58
C SER A 124 8.95 24.49 -1.29
N LEU A 125 7.89 23.74 -1.61
CA LEU A 125 7.91 22.27 -1.61
C LEU A 125 7.84 21.70 -3.04
N TYR A 126 7.99 22.53 -4.06
CA TYR A 126 8.05 22.11 -5.45
C TYR A 126 9.48 21.81 -5.89
N CYS A 127 9.73 20.62 -6.45
CA CYS A 127 11.00 20.27 -7.06
C CYS A 127 10.85 20.18 -8.59
N SER A 128 11.34 21.18 -9.33
CA SER A 128 11.20 21.25 -10.80
C SER A 128 11.81 20.05 -11.55
N LYS A 129 12.80 19.38 -10.97
CA LYS A 129 13.41 18.16 -11.54
C LYS A 129 12.56 16.92 -11.35
N ARG A 130 11.63 16.92 -10.38
CA ARG A 130 10.88 15.74 -9.93
C ARG A 130 9.38 15.84 -10.15
N ASP A 131 8.82 17.02 -9.91
CA ASP A 131 7.38 17.29 -9.75
C ASP A 131 6.77 17.74 -11.09
N SER A 132 7.03 16.98 -12.17
CA SER A 132 6.33 17.16 -13.45
C SER A 132 4.91 16.58 -13.40
N HIS A 133 4.77 15.42 -12.75
CA HIS A 133 3.51 14.68 -12.60
C HIS A 133 3.28 14.32 -11.13
N ALA A 134 2.01 14.27 -10.75
CA ALA A 134 1.57 13.63 -9.51
C ALA A 134 1.11 12.20 -9.78
N LEU A 135 1.30 11.34 -8.78
CA LEU A 135 0.80 9.97 -8.75
C LEU A 135 -0.64 9.98 -8.25
N VAL A 136 -1.60 9.72 -9.12
CA VAL A 136 -3.04 9.90 -8.85
C VAL A 136 -3.75 8.55 -8.70
N SER A 137 -4.69 8.49 -7.75
CA SER A 137 -5.66 7.41 -7.59
C SER A 137 -7.05 8.01 -7.34
N ALA A 138 -8.09 7.18 -7.40
CA ALA A 138 -9.43 7.62 -7.04
C ALA A 138 -10.24 6.56 -6.30
N GLN A 139 -11.22 7.04 -5.54
CA GLN A 139 -12.07 6.25 -4.65
C GLN A 139 -13.50 6.82 -4.66
N SER A 140 -14.49 5.93 -4.56
CA SER A 140 -15.87 6.31 -4.25
C SER A 140 -16.22 5.91 -2.82
N CYS A 141 -16.60 6.90 -2.04
CA CYS A 141 -16.69 6.87 -0.59
C CYS A 141 -18.15 6.85 -0.14
N PHE A 142 -18.52 5.93 0.74
CA PHE A 142 -19.92 5.73 1.13
C PHE A 142 -20.16 6.23 2.56
N LEU A 143 -21.10 7.16 2.73
CA LEU A 143 -21.40 7.77 4.01
C LEU A 143 -22.83 7.45 4.49
N PRO A 144 -23.04 7.20 5.79
CA PRO A 144 -24.34 6.96 6.40
C PRO A 144 -25.09 8.28 6.45
N VAL A 145 -26.11 8.48 5.63
CA VAL A 145 -27.06 9.59 5.83
C VAL A 145 -28.44 8.98 6.03
N PRO A 146 -29.12 9.25 7.17
CA PRO A 146 -30.43 8.69 7.46
C PRO A 146 -31.40 8.82 6.29
N PRO A 147 -32.37 7.90 6.14
CA PRO A 147 -33.30 7.93 5.02
C PRO A 147 -34.04 9.26 4.98
N LYS A 148 -34.53 9.63 3.80
CA LYS A 148 -35.50 10.72 3.64
C LYS A 148 -36.64 10.44 4.62
N GLN A 149 -36.77 11.22 5.69
CA GLN A 149 -38.00 11.16 6.47
C GLN A 149 -39.10 11.58 5.51
N THR A 150 -40.11 10.72 5.30
CA THR A 150 -41.35 11.16 4.67
C THR A 150 -41.85 12.33 5.50
N PRO A 151 -41.98 13.54 4.95
CA PRO A 151 -42.56 14.64 5.68
C PRO A 151 -43.94 14.17 6.15
N ALA A 152 -44.21 14.19 7.45
CA ALA A 152 -45.58 14.28 7.89
C ALA A 152 -46.06 15.64 7.38
N VAL A 153 -46.72 15.67 6.22
CA VAL A 153 -47.28 16.89 5.65
C VAL A 153 -48.42 17.30 6.58
N TYR A 154 -48.10 18.11 7.57
CA TYR A 154 -49.05 18.94 8.28
C TYR A 154 -48.79 20.38 7.86
N PHE A 155 -49.78 20.97 7.18
CA PHE A 155 -50.02 22.40 7.04
C PHE A 155 -48.76 23.29 7.01
N GLY A 156 -48.12 23.42 5.85
CA GLY A 156 -47.13 24.47 5.60
C GLY A 156 -45.83 24.39 6.41
N ALA A 157 -45.54 23.29 7.09
CA ALA A 157 -44.30 23.12 7.83
C ALA A 157 -43.13 22.69 6.91
N THR A 158 -41.96 23.27 7.17
CA THR A 158 -40.65 22.95 6.59
C THR A 158 -40.42 21.43 6.60
N PRO A 159 -39.83 20.83 5.55
CA PRO A 159 -39.48 19.41 5.55
C PRO A 159 -38.70 19.04 6.81
N PRO A 160 -38.92 17.85 7.42
CA PRO A 160 -38.15 17.43 8.58
C PRO A 160 -36.66 17.54 8.28
N ILE A 161 -35.91 18.12 9.21
CA ILE A 161 -34.46 18.33 9.11
C ILE A 161 -33.81 16.97 8.85
N GLN A 162 -33.23 16.81 7.66
CA GLN A 162 -32.31 15.71 7.41
C GLN A 162 -30.94 16.19 7.86
N ASP A 163 -30.57 15.82 9.09
CA ASP A 163 -29.29 16.21 9.66
C ASP A 163 -28.15 15.66 8.77
N PRO A 164 -27.26 16.53 8.26
CA PRO A 164 -26.11 16.09 7.49
C PRO A 164 -25.17 15.26 8.37
N THR A 165 -24.47 14.33 7.77
CA THR A 165 -23.56 13.45 8.51
C THR A 165 -22.18 14.08 8.60
N LYS A 166 -21.71 14.31 9.82
CA LYS A 166 -20.34 14.73 10.10
C LYS A 166 -19.37 13.56 9.89
N PHE A 167 -18.31 13.79 9.13
CA PHE A 167 -17.29 12.80 8.84
C PHE A 167 -15.88 13.40 8.77
N TYR A 168 -14.88 12.53 8.80
CA TYR A 168 -13.47 12.87 8.64
C TYR A 168 -12.82 11.98 7.60
N VAL A 169 -11.97 12.58 6.77
CA VAL A 169 -10.89 11.84 6.12
C VAL A 169 -9.82 11.58 7.17
N ASN A 170 -9.38 10.33 7.31
CA ASN A 170 -8.39 9.96 8.30
C ASN A 170 -7.22 9.26 7.61
N ILE A 171 -6.00 9.69 7.90
CA ILE A 171 -4.80 9.13 7.27
C ILE A 171 -3.74 8.80 8.31
N TYR A 172 -3.12 7.63 8.17
CA TYR A 172 -2.00 7.19 8.98
C TYR A 172 -0.79 6.94 8.09
N ASN A 173 0.32 7.64 8.35
CA ASN A 173 1.58 7.40 7.66
C ASN A 173 2.53 6.60 8.58
N TYR A 174 3.10 5.52 8.05
CA TYR A 174 3.93 4.60 8.84
C TYR A 174 5.28 5.17 9.25
N GLN A 175 5.79 6.16 8.52
CA GLN A 175 7.12 6.76 8.72
C GLN A 175 7.05 8.00 9.62
N SER A 176 5.90 8.67 9.67
CA SER A 176 5.68 9.77 10.62
C SER A 176 5.75 9.33 12.08
N THR A 177 6.28 10.21 12.91
CA THR A 177 6.35 10.09 14.38
C THR A 177 5.45 11.12 15.04
N ALA A 178 5.45 11.18 16.37
CA ALA A 178 4.68 12.18 17.11
C ALA A 178 5.22 13.61 16.93
N THR A 179 6.49 13.76 16.55
CA THR A 179 7.19 15.06 16.49
C THR A 179 7.75 15.39 15.12
N ASP A 180 7.86 14.40 14.24
CA ASP A 180 8.43 14.54 12.90
C ASP A 180 7.54 13.84 11.87
N SER A 181 7.38 14.44 10.71
CA SER A 181 6.38 14.02 9.72
C SER A 181 7.05 13.69 8.39
N ALA A 182 6.77 12.49 7.86
CA ALA A 182 7.23 12.09 6.53
C ALA A 182 6.34 12.66 5.41
N VAL A 183 5.19 13.26 5.75
CA VAL A 183 4.18 13.70 4.78
C VAL A 183 3.47 14.96 5.28
N LEU A 184 3.45 15.99 4.43
CA LEU A 184 2.46 17.07 4.53
C LEU A 184 1.20 16.64 3.77
N ALA A 185 0.06 16.58 4.46
CA ALA A 185 -1.22 16.34 3.82
C ALA A 185 -1.92 17.66 3.47
N ILE A 186 -2.36 17.80 2.23
CA ILE A 186 -3.19 18.89 1.76
C ILE A 186 -4.56 18.31 1.42
N VAL A 187 -5.61 18.87 2.01
CA VAL A 187 -6.99 18.59 1.61
C VAL A 187 -7.48 19.73 0.74
N ALA A 188 -8.04 19.42 -0.43
CA ALA A 188 -8.57 20.40 -1.37
C ALA A 188 -10.03 20.12 -1.71
N THR A 189 -10.83 21.19 -1.77
CA THR A 189 -12.24 21.18 -2.14
C THR A 189 -12.56 22.39 -3.01
N SER A 190 -13.79 22.50 -3.52
CA SER A 190 -14.29 23.73 -4.15
C SER A 190 -14.21 24.98 -3.26
N LYS A 191 -14.12 24.79 -1.93
CA LYS A 191 -14.09 25.87 -0.93
C LYS A 191 -12.67 26.34 -0.58
N GLY A 192 -11.63 25.69 -1.10
CA GLY A 192 -10.24 26.02 -0.78
C GLY A 192 -9.34 24.81 -0.50
N THR A 193 -8.20 25.06 0.15
CA THR A 193 -7.18 24.05 0.50
C THR A 193 -6.75 24.13 1.96
N SER A 194 -6.20 23.05 2.51
CA SER A 194 -5.77 22.99 3.91
C SER A 194 -4.59 22.06 4.07
N ALA A 195 -3.42 22.62 4.42
CA ALA A 195 -2.18 21.87 4.61
C ALA A 195 -1.93 21.60 6.09
N GLN A 196 -1.67 20.35 6.47
CA GLN A 196 -1.36 19.94 7.84
C GLN A 196 -0.33 18.81 7.86
N LEU A 197 0.56 18.82 8.86
CA LEU A 197 1.51 17.72 9.05
C LEU A 197 0.78 16.46 9.50
N LEU A 198 1.19 15.30 8.98
CA LEU A 198 0.73 14.01 9.47
C LEU A 198 1.62 13.54 10.60
N LEU A 199 1.14 13.68 11.83
CA LEU A 199 1.83 13.23 13.02
C LEU A 199 1.16 11.99 13.59
N LYS A 200 1.95 11.12 14.20
CA LYS A 200 1.45 9.95 14.88
C LYS A 200 0.83 10.36 16.21
N THR A 201 -0.49 10.38 16.26
CA THR A 201 -1.26 10.84 17.44
C THR A 201 -1.90 9.70 18.23
N GLN A 202 -2.11 8.52 17.63
CA GLN A 202 -2.85 7.41 18.26
C GLN A 202 -2.36 6.02 17.83
N ASN A 203 -2.48 5.03 18.71
CA ASN A 203 -2.32 3.60 18.44
C ASN A 203 -3.70 2.92 18.37
N GLY A 204 -3.89 1.88 17.54
CA GLY A 204 -5.10 1.03 17.52
C GLY A 204 -5.99 1.14 16.27
N VAL A 205 -7.27 0.74 16.36
CA VAL A 205 -8.22 0.69 15.22
C VAL A 205 -8.52 2.09 14.64
N LEU A 206 -8.33 3.14 15.43
CA LEU A 206 -8.43 4.54 15.01
C LEU A 206 -7.05 5.15 14.69
N ALA A 207 -6.01 4.32 14.53
CA ALA A 207 -4.69 4.80 14.15
C ALA A 207 -4.79 5.68 12.90
N GLY A 208 -4.30 6.90 13.04
CA GLY A 208 -4.35 7.94 12.01
C GLY A 208 -4.68 9.30 12.59
N GLN A 209 -4.54 10.30 11.74
CA GLN A 209 -4.91 11.67 12.03
C GLN A 209 -6.14 12.04 11.19
N LYS A 210 -7.17 12.54 11.88
CA LYS A 210 -8.32 13.19 11.25
C LYS A 210 -7.83 14.45 10.53
N LEU A 211 -8.11 14.54 9.24
CA LEU A 211 -7.80 15.71 8.43
C LEU A 211 -8.92 16.73 8.55
N TYR A 212 -8.53 17.95 8.90
CA TYR A 212 -9.43 19.09 8.98
C TYR A 212 -9.31 20.01 7.77
N PHE A 213 -10.36 20.79 7.54
CA PHE A 213 -10.36 21.91 6.62
C PHE A 213 -10.12 23.23 7.38
N ASN A 214 -9.22 24.06 6.88
CA ASN A 214 -8.93 25.40 7.34
C ASN A 214 -9.92 26.38 6.73
N ASN A 215 -10.64 27.12 7.56
CA ASN A 215 -11.44 28.25 7.13
C ASN A 215 -11.05 29.45 8.00
N LYS A 216 -10.25 30.35 7.45
CA LYS A 216 -9.77 31.57 8.13
C LYS A 216 -9.10 31.27 9.49
N GLY A 217 -8.27 30.24 9.55
CA GLY A 217 -7.55 29.81 10.75
C GLY A 217 -8.35 28.92 11.72
N SER A 218 -9.61 28.62 11.42
CA SER A 218 -10.43 27.66 12.18
C SER A 218 -10.42 26.29 11.53
N LYS A 219 -10.39 25.22 12.33
CA LYS A 219 -10.48 23.84 11.85
C LYS A 219 -11.93 23.35 11.80
N HIS A 220 -12.31 22.78 10.67
CA HIS A 220 -13.66 22.28 10.42
C HIS A 220 -13.61 20.82 9.95
N ALA A 221 -14.55 20.02 10.44
CA ALA A 221 -14.87 18.72 9.87
C ALA A 221 -15.71 18.87 8.59
N PHE A 222 -15.97 17.76 7.91
CA PHE A 222 -16.82 17.75 6.73
C PHE A 222 -18.23 17.28 7.08
N LEU A 223 -19.21 17.81 6.37
CA LEU A 223 -20.60 17.40 6.41
C LEU A 223 -21.00 16.82 5.06
N ALA A 224 -21.69 15.68 5.07
CA ALA A 224 -22.28 15.09 3.87
C ALA A 224 -23.81 15.16 3.94
N GLN A 225 -24.42 15.72 2.90
CA GLN A 225 -25.87 15.76 2.72
C GLN A 225 -26.27 15.12 1.38
N ARG A 226 -27.53 14.68 1.28
CA ARG A 226 -28.08 14.16 0.03
C ARG A 226 -28.16 15.25 -1.03
N LEU A 227 -27.71 14.96 -2.24
CA LEU A 227 -27.85 15.87 -3.38
C LEU A 227 -29.30 16.26 -3.63
N THR A 228 -30.24 15.30 -3.54
CA THR A 228 -31.66 15.63 -3.75
C THR A 228 -32.20 16.60 -2.70
N TYR A 229 -31.74 16.52 -1.45
CA TYR A 229 -32.12 17.45 -0.39
C TYR A 229 -31.51 18.84 -0.61
N ASP A 230 -30.22 18.89 -0.98
CA ASP A 230 -29.54 20.13 -1.37
C ASP A 230 -30.26 20.87 -2.50
N ARG A 231 -30.68 20.13 -3.53
CA ARG A 231 -31.47 20.65 -4.66
C ARG A 231 -32.80 21.25 -4.19
N ILE A 232 -33.53 20.57 -3.32
CA ILE A 232 -34.79 21.08 -2.74
C ILE A 232 -34.55 22.41 -2.01
N LEU A 233 -33.50 22.50 -1.18
CA LEU A 233 -33.17 23.72 -0.44
C LEU A 233 -32.83 24.89 -1.38
N ARG A 234 -32.25 24.62 -2.54
CA ARG A 234 -31.97 25.62 -3.59
C ARG A 234 -33.17 25.94 -4.48
N GLY A 235 -34.33 25.31 -4.25
CA GLY A 235 -35.54 25.50 -5.05
C GLY A 235 -35.53 24.78 -6.40
N GLU A 236 -34.67 23.77 -6.58
CA GLU A 236 -34.63 22.95 -7.79
C GLU A 236 -35.85 22.01 -7.86
N LYS A 237 -36.49 21.96 -9.02
CA LYS A 237 -37.69 21.13 -9.25
C LYS A 237 -37.35 19.79 -9.86
N ASP A 238 -36.34 19.74 -10.72
CA ASP A 238 -35.87 18.49 -11.32
C ASP A 238 -34.74 17.89 -10.48
N LEU A 239 -35.10 16.91 -9.64
CA LEU A 239 -34.18 16.23 -8.74
C LEU A 239 -33.42 15.08 -9.41
N THR A 240 -33.83 14.64 -10.61
CA THR A 240 -33.25 13.47 -11.28
C THR A 240 -32.22 13.82 -12.35
N LYS A 241 -32.12 15.10 -12.75
CA LYS A 241 -31.12 15.55 -13.71
C LYS A 241 -29.68 15.19 -13.29
N PRO A 242 -28.76 14.99 -14.27
CA PRO A 242 -27.34 14.81 -13.99
C PRO A 242 -26.75 15.92 -13.13
N MET A 243 -25.66 15.63 -12.42
CA MET A 243 -24.98 16.63 -11.60
C MET A 243 -24.40 17.77 -12.44
N THR A 244 -24.58 19.01 -11.99
CA THR A 244 -23.92 20.19 -12.58
C THR A 244 -22.40 20.13 -12.34
N ALA A 245 -21.65 21.03 -12.97
CA ALA A 245 -20.21 21.16 -12.74
C ALA A 245 -19.90 21.51 -11.27
N GLU A 246 -20.68 22.44 -10.71
CA GLU A 246 -20.56 22.87 -9.32
C GLU A 246 -20.93 21.75 -8.35
N GLU A 247 -22.01 21.02 -8.61
CA GLU A 247 -22.41 19.86 -7.80
C GLU A 247 -21.30 18.79 -7.79
N ARG A 248 -20.63 18.55 -8.92
CA ARG A 248 -19.49 17.63 -9.01
C ARG A 248 -18.28 18.10 -8.20
N GLN A 249 -17.98 19.40 -8.23
CA GLN A 249 -16.91 19.98 -7.42
C GLN A 249 -17.24 19.92 -5.92
N ASN A 250 -18.51 20.14 -5.55
CA ASN A 250 -19.00 20.03 -4.18
C ASN A 250 -19.17 18.57 -3.71
N ASN A 251 -19.01 17.60 -4.60
CA ASN A 251 -19.04 16.17 -4.29
C ASN A 251 -17.64 15.56 -4.09
N ALA A 252 -16.57 16.34 -4.30
CA ALA A 252 -15.22 15.83 -4.28
C ALA A 252 -14.38 16.42 -3.14
N ILE A 253 -13.58 15.56 -2.51
CA ILE A 253 -12.43 15.96 -1.70
C ILE A 253 -11.18 15.34 -2.35
N VAL A 254 -10.15 16.16 -2.54
CA VAL A 254 -8.85 15.69 -3.04
C VAL A 254 -7.87 15.71 -1.88
N VAL A 255 -7.25 14.56 -1.62
CA VAL A 255 -6.23 14.38 -0.57
C VAL A 255 -4.87 14.29 -1.24
N ILE A 256 -3.94 15.15 -0.87
CA ILE A 256 -2.62 15.25 -1.51
C ILE A 256 -1.57 15.02 -0.44
N GLN A 257 -0.71 14.04 -0.66
CA GLN A 257 0.41 13.73 0.21
C GLN A 257 1.68 14.26 -0.46
N VAL A 258 2.34 15.20 0.20
CA VAL A 258 3.63 15.75 -0.21
C VAL A 258 4.71 15.14 0.69
N PRO A 259 5.55 14.22 0.15
CA PRO A 259 6.61 13.58 0.93
C PRO A 259 7.64 14.60 1.43
N LEU A 260 7.99 14.50 2.71
CA LEU A 260 8.93 15.36 3.41
C LEU A 260 10.16 14.56 3.86
N LYS A 261 11.32 15.22 3.90
CA LYS A 261 12.50 14.66 4.54
C LYS A 261 12.28 14.69 6.05
N MET A 262 12.41 13.53 6.67
CA MET A 262 12.46 13.43 8.13
C MET A 262 13.82 13.95 8.62
N SER A 263 13.83 14.49 9.83
CA SER A 263 15.06 14.82 10.54
C SER A 263 15.97 13.59 10.62
N ASP A 264 17.28 13.78 10.38
CA ASP A 264 18.30 12.76 10.54
C ASP A 264 18.44 12.40 12.03
N ASN A 265 17.47 11.68 12.58
CA ASN A 265 17.68 10.93 13.78
C ASN A 265 18.56 9.74 13.38
N LEU A 266 19.86 9.91 13.60
CA LEU A 266 20.89 8.87 13.65
C LEU A 266 20.57 7.85 14.77
N LEU A 267 19.40 7.22 14.73
CA LEU A 267 19.00 6.13 15.61
C LEU A 267 18.06 5.17 14.86
N SER A 268 18.62 4.02 14.51
CA SER A 268 17.95 2.78 14.11
C SER A 268 17.30 2.73 12.72
N TRP A 269 18.14 2.59 11.69
CA TRP A 269 17.85 1.55 10.70
C TRP A 269 17.93 0.22 11.43
N GLY A 270 16.81 -0.18 12.04
CA GLY A 270 16.60 -1.55 12.45
C GLY A 270 16.76 -2.42 11.23
N THR A 271 17.89 -3.14 11.19
CA THR A 271 17.98 -4.44 10.53
C THR A 271 16.63 -5.14 10.63
N PHE A 272 16.12 -5.64 9.51
CA PHE A 272 15.06 -6.65 9.52
C PHE A 272 15.54 -7.84 10.35
N SER A 273 15.28 -7.81 11.66
CA SER A 273 15.43 -8.96 12.53
C SER A 273 14.16 -9.78 12.37
N SER A 274 14.34 -10.90 11.69
CA SER A 274 13.48 -12.07 11.76
C SER A 274 13.01 -12.32 13.20
N PHE A 275 11.76 -12.78 13.32
CA PHE A 275 11.08 -13.28 14.52
C PHE A 275 11.98 -13.76 15.68
N GLY A 276 11.66 -13.34 16.92
CA GLY A 276 11.99 -14.11 18.13
C GLY A 276 12.14 -13.32 19.43
N SER A 277 11.25 -13.61 20.39
CA SER A 277 11.44 -13.58 21.86
C SER A 277 11.58 -12.24 22.61
N SER A 278 10.50 -11.89 23.33
CA SER A 278 10.42 -11.53 24.76
C SER A 278 11.59 -10.84 25.48
N GLY A 279 11.31 -9.70 26.13
CA GLY A 279 12.08 -9.25 27.30
C GLY A 279 12.04 -7.75 27.64
N LEU A 280 11.22 -7.40 28.64
CA LEU A 280 11.39 -6.37 29.68
C LEU A 280 11.71 -4.90 29.32
N THR A 281 10.79 -4.03 29.75
CA THR A 281 10.86 -2.57 29.77
C THR A 281 11.57 -2.04 31.02
N GLY A 282 12.41 -1.01 30.82
CA GLY A 282 12.96 -0.16 31.88
C GLY A 282 12.91 1.31 31.44
N SER A 283 12.01 2.06 32.04
CA SER A 283 11.74 3.50 31.87
C SER A 283 12.87 4.37 32.42
N THR A 284 13.16 5.54 31.83
CA THR A 284 13.29 6.82 32.59
C THR A 284 13.07 8.04 31.67
N THR A 285 12.30 8.98 32.20
CA THR A 285 11.87 10.31 31.72
C THR A 285 12.95 11.41 31.86
N GLN A 286 12.70 12.61 31.30
CA GLN A 286 13.00 14.00 31.77
C GLN A 286 12.95 14.95 30.54
N LEU A 287 11.94 15.83 30.31
CA LEU A 287 11.71 17.21 30.83
C LEU A 287 12.96 18.12 30.74
N SER A 288 12.95 19.40 30.34
CA SER A 288 11.96 20.38 29.83
C SER A 288 12.68 21.73 29.57
N ASN A 289 11.95 22.73 29.03
CA ASN A 289 12.13 24.20 29.16
C ASN A 289 13.08 24.93 28.19
N TYR A 290 12.88 26.21 27.81
CA TYR A 290 11.77 27.18 27.59
C TYR A 290 12.51 28.50 27.23
N GLY A 291 11.94 29.38 26.39
CA GLY A 291 12.28 30.82 26.42
C GLY A 291 12.65 31.49 25.08
N PRO A 292 12.47 32.83 24.96
CA PRO A 292 11.60 33.41 23.93
C PRO A 292 12.23 34.46 22.99
N GLU A 293 11.42 34.81 21.97
CA GLU A 293 11.32 36.00 21.07
C GLU A 293 11.80 37.37 21.61
N PRO A 294 12.00 38.45 20.79
CA PRO A 294 10.92 39.13 20.01
C PRO A 294 11.27 40.04 18.77
N GLY A 295 10.22 40.50 18.06
CA GLY A 295 10.09 41.90 17.55
C GLY A 295 10.03 42.11 16.02
N THR A 296 8.83 42.33 15.41
CA THR A 296 8.25 43.63 14.91
C THR A 296 8.88 44.21 13.61
N ALA A 297 8.21 44.83 12.62
CA ALA A 297 6.83 45.26 12.34
C ALA A 297 6.61 45.58 10.83
N ASN A 298 5.37 45.37 10.37
CA ASN A 298 4.50 46.10 9.41
C ASN A 298 5.07 46.97 8.26
N TYR A 299 4.51 46.81 7.05
CA TYR A 299 3.96 47.93 6.26
C TYR A 299 2.91 47.47 5.23
N PHE A 300 1.74 48.12 5.25
CA PHE A 300 0.61 48.01 4.32
C PHE A 300 0.87 48.77 3.01
N LYS A 301 0.33 48.30 1.88
CA LYS A 301 -0.54 49.12 1.00
C LYS A 301 -1.25 48.29 -0.08
N SER A 302 -2.51 48.66 -0.26
CA SER A 302 -3.58 48.13 -1.09
C SER A 302 -3.45 48.47 -2.58
N GLY A 303 -4.01 47.60 -3.43
CA GLY A 303 -4.30 47.89 -4.83
C GLY A 303 -5.44 47.00 -5.32
N ASN A 304 -6.52 47.65 -5.73
CA ASN A 304 -7.82 47.08 -6.11
C ASN A 304 -7.83 46.51 -7.55
N GLU A 305 -8.71 45.53 -7.73
CA GLU A 305 -9.58 45.30 -8.90
C GLU A 305 -9.19 44.41 -10.09
N ALA A 306 -10.27 43.77 -10.58
CA ALA A 306 -10.54 43.07 -11.84
C ALA A 306 -10.22 41.57 -11.95
N SER A 307 -11.31 40.80 -11.84
CA SER A 307 -11.49 39.37 -12.14
C SER A 307 -11.44 39.07 -13.65
N PRO A 308 -10.81 37.96 -14.06
CA PRO A 308 -11.24 37.20 -15.24
C PRO A 308 -11.40 35.70 -14.91
N PHE A 309 -12.63 35.27 -14.60
CA PHE A 309 -13.04 33.85 -14.66
C PHE A 309 -13.53 33.52 -16.07
N ALA A 310 -12.69 32.88 -16.87
CA ALA A 310 -13.12 32.15 -18.06
C ALA A 310 -12.08 31.08 -18.43
N ALA A 311 -12.12 29.93 -17.76
CA ALA A 311 -11.63 28.65 -18.29
C ALA A 311 -12.03 27.51 -17.36
N PHE A 312 -13.23 26.96 -17.57
CA PHE A 312 -13.54 25.53 -17.49
C PHE A 312 -15.02 25.37 -17.91
N SER A 313 -15.22 25.15 -19.22
CA SER A 313 -16.53 24.68 -19.70
C SER A 313 -16.73 23.21 -19.29
N PRO A 314 -17.90 22.84 -18.75
CA PRO A 314 -18.24 21.46 -18.43
C PRO A 314 -18.80 20.75 -19.67
N LEU A 315 -18.32 19.55 -19.97
CA LEU A 315 -18.92 18.73 -21.05
C LEU A 315 -19.86 17.66 -20.50
N TYR A 316 -21.14 17.92 -20.76
CA TYR A 316 -22.16 17.06 -21.37
C TYR A 316 -21.94 15.54 -21.31
N MET A 317 -22.79 14.86 -20.53
CA MET A 317 -23.07 13.43 -20.72
C MET A 317 -24.30 13.30 -21.64
N PRO A 318 -24.25 12.52 -22.74
CA PRO A 318 -25.47 12.14 -23.42
C PRO A 318 -26.28 11.17 -22.54
N ASN A 319 -27.60 11.36 -22.52
CA ASN A 319 -28.56 10.51 -21.81
C ASN A 319 -28.39 9.02 -22.19
N VAL A 320 -28.33 8.15 -21.19
CA VAL A 320 -28.45 6.69 -21.36
C VAL A 320 -29.95 6.36 -21.44
N PRO A 321 -30.46 5.82 -22.56
CA PRO A 321 -31.84 5.34 -22.62
C PRO A 321 -31.97 4.05 -21.81
N SER A 322 -33.09 3.91 -21.10
CA SER A 322 -33.52 2.68 -20.46
C SER A 322 -33.54 1.51 -21.45
N LEU A 323 -32.81 0.43 -21.14
CA LEU A 323 -32.81 -0.80 -21.93
C LEU A 323 -34.13 -1.56 -21.73
N GLN A 324 -35.05 -1.37 -22.67
CA GLN A 324 -36.08 -2.35 -23.00
C GLN A 324 -35.90 -2.80 -24.45
N ASN A 325 -35.51 -4.07 -24.59
CA ASN A 325 -35.63 -4.95 -25.76
C ASN A 325 -34.74 -4.77 -27.00
N VAL A 326 -34.45 -5.96 -27.57
CA VAL A 326 -33.94 -6.36 -28.92
C VAL A 326 -32.40 -6.34 -29.17
N PRO A 327 -31.84 -7.15 -30.10
CA PRO A 327 -31.38 -8.54 -29.88
C PRO A 327 -29.89 -8.80 -30.27
N ASN A 328 -29.41 -10.00 -29.96
CA ASN A 328 -28.13 -10.58 -30.40
C ASN A 328 -27.94 -10.55 -31.93
N SER A 329 -26.86 -9.93 -32.42
CA SER A 329 -26.05 -10.48 -33.53
C SER A 329 -24.74 -9.71 -33.75
N ALA A 330 -23.67 -10.50 -33.93
CA ALA A 330 -22.41 -10.24 -34.64
C ALA A 330 -21.56 -9.00 -34.30
N PHE A 331 -20.30 -9.20 -33.90
CA PHE A 331 -19.14 -9.06 -34.82
C PHE A 331 -17.82 -9.52 -34.16
N THR A 332 -17.30 -10.60 -34.73
CA THR A 332 -15.90 -11.00 -34.98
C THR A 332 -14.75 -10.51 -34.09
N SER A 333 -14.07 -11.51 -33.54
CA SER A 333 -12.70 -11.53 -33.06
C SER A 333 -11.66 -11.30 -34.17
N TYR A 334 -10.55 -10.66 -33.82
CA TYR A 334 -9.25 -10.87 -34.46
C TYR A 334 -8.30 -11.52 -33.46
N SER A 335 -7.97 -12.78 -33.73
CA SER A 335 -6.88 -13.51 -33.07
C SER A 335 -5.64 -13.47 -33.95
N THR A 336 -4.47 -13.27 -33.35
CA THR A 336 -3.20 -13.81 -33.87
C THR A 336 -2.50 -14.52 -32.72
N GLY A 337 -2.48 -15.85 -32.80
CA GLY A 337 -1.93 -16.74 -31.78
C GLY A 337 -0.60 -17.38 -32.16
N ASN A 338 -0.05 -18.15 -31.21
CA ASN A 338 0.52 -19.50 -31.36
C ASN A 338 0.97 -20.00 -29.96
N LYS A 339 0.23 -20.93 -29.33
CA LYS A 339 0.34 -22.42 -29.30
C LYS A 339 1.24 -22.94 -28.15
N MET A 340 0.67 -23.39 -27.02
CA MET A 340 0.26 -24.78 -26.60
C MET A 340 1.31 -25.44 -25.65
N PRO A 341 1.06 -26.55 -24.89
CA PRO A 341 -0.16 -27.39 -24.68
C PRO A 341 -0.54 -27.58 -23.17
N SER A 342 -1.81 -27.74 -22.77
CA SER A 342 -2.69 -28.95 -22.68
C SER A 342 -2.38 -29.97 -21.57
N LYS A 343 -3.39 -30.21 -20.69
CA LYS A 343 -3.87 -31.51 -20.17
C LYS A 343 -5.12 -31.31 -19.27
N SER A 344 -6.26 -31.85 -19.74
CA SER A 344 -7.59 -32.03 -19.08
C SER A 344 -7.59 -33.31 -18.20
N PRO A 345 -8.72 -33.86 -17.63
CA PRO A 345 -10.18 -33.60 -17.76
C PRO A 345 -10.91 -33.41 -16.39
N ALA A 346 -12.11 -32.83 -16.21
CA ALA A 346 -13.48 -33.00 -16.73
C ALA A 346 -14.22 -34.30 -16.31
N PHE A 347 -15.31 -34.15 -15.53
CA PHE A 347 -16.42 -35.10 -15.43
C PHE A 347 -17.74 -34.36 -15.14
N GLN A 348 -18.81 -34.78 -15.81
CA GLN A 348 -20.10 -34.10 -15.97
C GLN A 348 -21.26 -35.04 -15.56
N ALA A 349 -22.22 -34.51 -14.78
CA ALA A 349 -23.69 -34.75 -14.77
C ALA A 349 -24.25 -36.20 -14.55
N PRO A 350 -25.57 -36.44 -14.31
CA PRO A 350 -26.74 -35.55 -14.39
C PRO A 350 -27.79 -35.66 -13.26
N MET A 351 -28.87 -34.86 -13.39
CA MET A 351 -30.07 -34.80 -12.54
C MET A 351 -31.20 -35.70 -13.05
N SER A 352 -32.12 -36.11 -12.17
CA SER A 352 -33.50 -36.47 -12.54
C SER A 352 -34.48 -36.28 -11.35
N ALA A 353 -35.65 -35.73 -11.65
CA ALA A 353 -36.74 -35.44 -10.71
C ALA A 353 -37.82 -36.55 -10.73
N SER A 354 -38.53 -36.75 -9.60
CA SER A 354 -39.94 -37.20 -9.57
C SER A 354 -40.55 -37.03 -8.18
N SER A 355 -41.82 -36.62 -8.17
CA SER A 355 -42.72 -36.27 -7.07
C SER A 355 -43.69 -37.41 -6.72
N ILE A 356 -44.11 -37.58 -5.44
CA ILE A 356 -45.37 -38.20 -4.95
C ILE A 356 -45.58 -37.86 -3.44
N ILE A 357 -46.83 -37.63 -3.03
CA ILE A 357 -47.42 -37.39 -1.68
C ILE A 357 -48.72 -38.27 -1.60
N PRO A 358 -49.41 -38.67 -0.46
CA PRO A 358 -49.20 -38.48 1.00
C PRO A 358 -49.41 -39.70 1.98
N SER A 359 -49.02 -39.48 3.27
CA SER A 359 -49.67 -39.87 4.57
C SER A 359 -49.58 -41.31 5.16
N PRO A 360 -49.82 -41.52 6.48
CA PRO A 360 -49.35 -40.78 7.68
C PRO A 360 -48.95 -41.70 8.87
N SER A 361 -48.05 -41.26 9.78
CA SER A 361 -48.11 -41.70 11.20
C SER A 361 -47.28 -40.83 12.16
N LYS A 362 -47.97 -40.36 13.21
CA LYS A 362 -47.59 -40.21 14.63
C LYS A 362 -46.08 -40.10 14.90
N GLY A 363 -45.52 -39.02 15.45
CA GLY A 363 -46.03 -38.11 16.46
C GLY A 363 -44.94 -38.03 17.52
N GLU A 364 -44.14 -36.98 17.52
CA GLU A 364 -43.13 -36.73 18.56
C GLU A 364 -42.93 -35.22 18.72
N PHE A 365 -42.99 -34.79 19.97
CA PHE A 365 -42.90 -33.40 20.42
C PHE A 365 -41.52 -32.82 20.09
N GLY A 366 -41.47 -31.80 19.22
CA GLY A 366 -40.24 -31.08 18.86
C GLY A 366 -40.32 -29.60 19.22
N PHE A 367 -39.37 -29.14 20.04
CA PHE A 367 -39.14 -27.75 20.40
C PHE A 367 -39.09 -26.82 19.17
N GLY A 368 -39.77 -25.67 19.27
CA GLY A 368 -39.87 -24.68 18.21
C GLY A 368 -38.52 -24.16 17.74
N GLY A 369 -38.06 -24.65 16.60
CA GLY A 369 -36.97 -24.06 15.84
C GLY A 369 -37.43 -22.74 15.21
N ILE A 370 -36.77 -21.65 15.58
CA ILE A 370 -36.88 -20.36 14.90
C ILE A 370 -36.42 -20.59 13.45
N GLN A 371 -37.35 -20.66 12.52
CA GLN A 371 -37.04 -20.59 11.10
C GLN A 371 -36.35 -19.25 10.85
N ASN A 372 -35.10 -19.29 10.41
CA ASN A 372 -34.39 -18.14 9.86
C ASN A 372 -35.15 -17.66 8.63
N LEU A 373 -36.12 -16.78 8.84
CA LEU A 373 -36.71 -15.96 7.79
C LEU A 373 -35.55 -15.19 7.15
N LYS A 374 -35.15 -15.59 5.94
CA LYS A 374 -34.29 -14.76 5.07
C LYS A 374 -35.03 -13.45 4.86
N ARG A 375 -34.73 -12.43 5.68
CA ARG A 375 -35.19 -11.07 5.41
C ARG A 375 -34.63 -10.69 4.05
N ASN A 376 -35.51 -10.28 3.13
CA ASN A 376 -35.08 -9.65 1.90
C ASN A 376 -34.17 -8.46 2.25
N PRO A 377 -33.06 -8.25 1.51
CA PRO A 377 -32.20 -7.11 1.77
C PRO A 377 -33.01 -5.80 1.66
N PRO A 378 -32.71 -4.78 2.47
CA PRO A 378 -33.36 -3.49 2.35
C PRO A 378 -33.18 -2.93 0.93
N PRO A 379 -34.13 -2.13 0.43
CA PRO A 379 -34.02 -1.53 -0.90
C PRO A 379 -32.74 -0.70 -1.02
N VAL A 380 -32.22 -0.64 -2.25
CA VAL A 380 -31.07 0.20 -2.58
C VAL A 380 -31.47 1.65 -2.39
N ASP A 381 -30.75 2.35 -1.51
CA ASP A 381 -30.92 3.78 -1.29
C ASP A 381 -29.53 4.43 -1.29
N ILE A 382 -29.04 4.75 -2.49
CA ILE A 382 -27.73 5.36 -2.71
C ILE A 382 -27.92 6.55 -3.65
N GLU A 383 -27.36 7.70 -3.28
CA GLU A 383 -27.28 8.88 -4.15
C GLU A 383 -25.97 9.65 -3.94
N ASN A 384 -25.69 10.63 -4.79
CA ASN A 384 -24.50 11.47 -4.64
C ASN A 384 -24.63 12.44 -3.45
N ALA A 385 -23.50 12.71 -2.80
CA ALA A 385 -23.42 13.64 -1.69
C ALA A 385 -23.13 15.07 -2.14
N ILE A 386 -23.54 16.05 -1.35
CA ILE A 386 -22.94 17.39 -1.36
C ILE A 386 -22.16 17.55 -0.06
N ILE A 387 -20.92 18.04 -0.19
CA ILE A 387 -19.98 18.20 0.92
C ILE A 387 -19.91 19.66 1.34
N SER A 388 -20.15 19.91 2.62
CA SER A 388 -20.02 21.22 3.27
C SER A 388 -19.11 21.13 4.49
N LEU A 389 -18.91 22.26 5.19
CA LEU A 389 -18.07 22.33 6.39
C LEU A 389 -18.97 22.33 7.62
N ALA A 390 -18.57 21.58 8.65
CA ALA A 390 -19.20 21.62 9.96
C ALA A 390 -18.90 22.93 10.69
N GLU A 391 -19.43 23.10 11.91
CA GLU A 391 -19.00 24.18 12.80
C GLU A 391 -17.51 24.06 13.15
N SER A 392 -16.92 25.16 13.63
CA SER A 392 -15.51 25.20 14.02
C SER A 392 -15.25 24.28 15.22
N GLU A 393 -14.24 23.43 15.13
CA GLU A 393 -13.76 22.60 16.24
C GLU A 393 -12.52 23.19 16.92
N GLY A 394 -12.21 24.47 16.65
CA GLY A 394 -11.11 25.22 17.26
C GLY A 394 -10.12 25.77 16.24
N LEU A 395 -8.89 26.07 16.69
CA LEU A 395 -7.85 26.62 15.83
C LEU A 395 -7.26 25.56 14.90
N PHE A 396 -7.00 25.96 13.66
CA PHE A 396 -6.29 25.14 12.68
C PHE A 396 -4.79 25.10 13.01
N PRO A 397 -4.14 23.92 12.93
CA PRO A 397 -2.71 23.80 13.22
C PRO A 397 -1.86 24.72 12.32
N SER A 398 -1.01 25.54 12.94
CA SER A 398 -0.15 26.46 12.19
C SER A 398 1.10 25.76 11.64
N LEU A 399 1.43 26.06 10.39
CA LEU A 399 2.71 25.70 9.75
C LEU A 399 3.70 26.88 9.73
N GLN A 400 3.33 28.00 10.34
CA GLN A 400 4.12 29.24 10.34
C GLN A 400 5.55 28.97 10.82
N GLY A 401 6.52 29.35 10.00
CA GLY A 401 7.93 29.32 10.35
C GLY A 401 8.59 27.93 10.38
N LYS A 402 7.84 26.83 10.14
CA LYS A 402 8.41 25.48 10.08
C LYS A 402 9.36 25.34 8.88
N ALA A 403 10.49 24.69 9.11
CA ALA A 403 11.50 24.41 8.10
C ALA A 403 11.30 22.99 7.56
N LEU A 404 10.37 22.85 6.61
CA LEU A 404 10.10 21.57 5.93
C LEU A 404 10.92 21.49 4.64
N GLU A 405 11.32 20.27 4.27
CA GLU A 405 12.04 20.00 3.02
C GLU A 405 11.34 18.87 2.26
N ARG A 406 11.18 19.04 0.95
CA ARG A 406 10.58 18.06 0.04
C ARG A 406 11.49 16.83 -0.12
N ASP A 407 10.95 15.63 0.05
CA ASP A 407 11.67 14.38 -0.22
C ASP A 407 11.47 13.90 -1.66
N GLU A 408 12.32 14.38 -2.56
CA GLU A 408 12.24 14.11 -4.00
C GLU A 408 12.40 12.64 -4.41
N ARG A 409 12.79 11.74 -3.50
CA ARG A 409 12.82 10.29 -3.76
C ARG A 409 11.43 9.75 -4.11
N TYR A 410 10.39 10.37 -3.56
CA TYR A 410 9.00 9.93 -3.70
C TYR A 410 8.17 10.96 -4.48
N PRO A 411 7.24 10.55 -5.36
CA PRO A 411 6.30 11.46 -6.01
C PRO A 411 5.29 12.06 -5.03
N VAL A 412 4.67 13.17 -5.41
CA VAL A 412 3.46 13.67 -4.75
C VAL A 412 2.30 12.73 -5.09
N ARG A 413 1.60 12.20 -4.07
CA ARG A 413 0.42 11.32 -4.25
C ARG A 413 -0.85 12.14 -4.13
N VAL A 414 -1.79 11.96 -5.06
CA VAL A 414 -3.10 12.63 -5.10
C VAL A 414 -4.19 11.56 -5.10
N THR A 415 -5.11 11.62 -4.16
CA THR A 415 -6.25 10.71 -4.05
C THR A 415 -7.53 11.50 -4.23
N ILE A 416 -8.30 11.20 -5.27
CA ILE A 416 -9.61 11.81 -5.52
C ILE A 416 -10.68 10.99 -4.81
N GLN A 417 -11.44 11.61 -3.91
CA GLN A 417 -12.58 10.98 -3.23
C GLN A 417 -13.88 11.62 -3.69
N TRP A 418 -14.76 10.81 -4.29
CA TRP A 418 -16.16 11.19 -4.55
C TRP A 418 -17.06 10.56 -3.50
N TYR A 419 -18.13 11.24 -3.12
CA TYR A 419 -18.97 10.78 -2.01
C TYR A 419 -20.36 10.37 -2.46
N LYS A 420 -20.77 9.19 -2.04
CA LYS A 420 -22.15 8.70 -2.09
C LYS A 420 -22.68 8.61 -0.67
N VAL A 421 -23.97 8.86 -0.51
CA VAL A 421 -24.67 8.74 0.76
C VAL A 421 -25.69 7.64 0.65
N THR A 422 -25.90 6.91 1.75
CA THR A 422 -26.83 5.79 1.79
C THR A 422 -27.47 5.64 3.15
N SER A 423 -28.71 5.14 3.16
CA SER A 423 -29.37 4.67 4.38
C SER A 423 -29.54 3.16 4.45
N SER A 424 -28.90 2.40 3.55
CA SER A 424 -28.92 0.94 3.56
C SER A 424 -27.52 0.35 3.32
N GLY A 425 -27.32 -0.91 3.67
CA GLY A 425 -26.09 -1.65 3.35
C GLY A 425 -26.12 -2.28 1.95
N THR A 426 -27.13 -1.97 1.12
CA THR A 426 -27.37 -2.67 -0.15
C THR A 426 -26.81 -1.87 -1.33
N VAL A 427 -25.95 -2.52 -2.13
CA VAL A 427 -25.37 -1.94 -3.34
C VAL A 427 -25.96 -2.62 -4.58
N SER A 428 -26.19 -1.86 -5.65
CA SER A 428 -26.71 -2.37 -6.92
C SER A 428 -25.66 -2.34 -8.04
N THR A 429 -25.94 -3.07 -9.11
CA THR A 429 -25.10 -3.10 -10.32
C THR A 429 -24.96 -1.70 -10.93
N GLU A 430 -26.04 -0.93 -10.96
CA GLU A 430 -26.08 0.42 -11.55
C GLU A 430 -25.14 1.37 -10.80
N VAL A 431 -25.11 1.28 -9.47
CA VAL A 431 -24.20 2.09 -8.65
C VAL A 431 -22.74 1.72 -8.92
N VAL A 432 -22.42 0.43 -9.02
CA VAL A 432 -21.05 -0.01 -9.32
C VAL A 432 -20.63 0.38 -10.74
N GLU A 433 -21.56 0.34 -11.70
CA GLU A 433 -21.32 0.79 -13.06
C GLU A 433 -21.01 2.29 -13.11
N GLU A 434 -21.79 3.11 -12.39
CA GLU A 434 -21.55 4.55 -12.27
C GLU A 434 -20.15 4.83 -11.69
N ILE A 435 -19.76 4.12 -10.63
CA ILE A 435 -18.43 4.25 -10.01
C ILE A 435 -17.34 3.86 -11.01
N HIS A 436 -17.51 2.74 -11.72
CA HIS A 436 -16.54 2.29 -12.72
C HIS A 436 -16.36 3.33 -13.82
N GLN A 437 -17.46 3.86 -14.37
CA GLN A 437 -17.41 4.90 -15.41
C GLN A 437 -16.75 6.17 -14.91
N GLN A 438 -17.04 6.60 -13.68
CA GLN A 438 -16.39 7.75 -13.05
C GLN A 438 -14.87 7.56 -12.95
N MET A 439 -14.40 6.36 -12.59
CA MET A 439 -12.97 6.03 -12.56
C MET A 439 -12.34 6.00 -13.96
N GLN A 440 -13.03 5.48 -14.98
CA GLN A 440 -12.52 5.50 -16.36
C GLN A 440 -12.37 6.94 -16.90
N VAL A 441 -13.32 7.82 -16.58
CA VAL A 441 -13.26 9.23 -16.97
C VAL A 441 -12.14 9.97 -16.26
N ALA A 442 -11.88 9.69 -14.98
CA ALA A 442 -10.73 10.29 -14.29
C ALA A 442 -9.40 9.78 -14.85
N LYS A 443 -9.32 8.48 -15.16
CA LYS A 443 -8.16 7.84 -15.78
C LYS A 443 -7.82 8.43 -17.15
N SER A 444 -8.80 8.82 -17.96
CA SER A 444 -8.57 9.31 -19.33
C SER A 444 -7.80 10.64 -19.40
N GLN A 445 -7.63 11.33 -18.27
CA GLN A 445 -6.87 12.58 -18.17
C GLN A 445 -5.37 12.37 -17.91
N ALA A 446 -4.93 11.13 -17.73
CA ALA A 446 -3.57 10.80 -17.38
C ALA A 446 -2.70 10.53 -18.61
N ASP A 447 -1.44 10.95 -18.53
CA ASP A 447 -0.46 10.70 -19.58
C ASP A 447 0.08 9.26 -19.49
N PHE A 448 0.06 8.66 -18.28
CA PHE A 448 0.40 7.26 -18.03
C PHE A 448 -0.54 6.61 -17.01
N TRP A 449 -0.68 5.29 -17.05
CA TRP A 449 -1.38 4.52 -16.03
C TRP A 449 -0.78 3.13 -15.85
N GLY A 450 -0.83 2.60 -14.64
CA GLY A 450 -0.30 1.28 -14.34
C GLY A 450 -0.43 0.87 -12.88
N SER A 451 -0.04 -0.37 -12.60
CA SER A 451 0.05 -0.93 -11.26
C SER A 451 1.34 -0.45 -10.59
N LEU A 452 1.32 -0.10 -9.31
CA LEU A 452 2.56 0.05 -8.53
C LEU A 452 3.11 -1.31 -8.07
N VAL A 453 2.28 -2.35 -8.11
CA VAL A 453 2.68 -3.73 -7.83
C VAL A 453 2.81 -4.46 -9.16
N VAL A 454 4.04 -4.54 -9.68
CA VAL A 454 4.33 -5.28 -10.91
C VAL A 454 5.31 -6.41 -10.64
N ASP A 455 5.08 -7.54 -11.32
CA ASP A 455 6.04 -8.64 -11.35
C ASP A 455 7.29 -8.25 -12.16
N LYS A 456 8.35 -9.08 -12.06
CA LYS A 456 9.62 -8.83 -12.73
C LYS A 456 9.49 -8.67 -14.24
N ALA A 457 8.72 -9.53 -14.88
CA ALA A 457 8.53 -9.52 -16.33
C ALA A 457 7.71 -8.30 -16.81
N SER A 458 6.80 -7.79 -15.99
CA SER A 458 5.95 -6.63 -16.28
C SER A 458 6.68 -5.33 -16.00
N TRP A 459 7.53 -5.30 -14.97
CA TRP A 459 8.46 -4.20 -14.70
C TRP A 459 9.47 -4.02 -15.83
N GLU A 460 10.11 -5.09 -16.30
CA GLU A 460 11.08 -5.02 -17.40
C GLU A 460 10.44 -4.56 -18.73
N ARG A 461 9.11 -4.65 -18.82
CA ARG A 461 8.29 -4.13 -19.94
C ARG A 461 7.65 -2.76 -19.68
N GLN A 462 7.66 -2.28 -18.43
CA GLN A 462 7.12 -0.97 -18.06
C GLN A 462 8.22 0.09 -18.05
N THR A 463 7.98 1.08 -18.91
CA THR A 463 8.84 2.20 -19.24
C THR A 463 8.80 3.30 -18.16
N ASN A 464 9.85 4.13 -18.17
CA ASN A 464 10.09 5.37 -17.41
C ASN A 464 8.85 6.19 -17.01
N ARG A 465 8.07 5.74 -16.02
CA ARG A 465 6.98 6.54 -15.45
C ARG A 465 7.56 7.79 -14.81
N PRO A 466 7.01 9.00 -15.08
CA PRO A 466 7.48 10.23 -14.45
C PRO A 466 7.40 10.17 -12.91
N THR A 467 6.47 9.39 -12.37
CA THR A 467 6.26 9.24 -10.93
C THR A 467 7.03 8.08 -10.30
N GLU A 468 7.83 7.33 -11.07
CA GLU A 468 8.65 6.24 -10.53
C GLU A 468 9.58 6.72 -9.41
N ILE A 469 9.74 5.89 -8.38
CA ILE A 469 10.55 6.25 -7.21
C ILE A 469 12.02 6.39 -7.59
N GLN A 470 12.64 7.48 -7.13
CA GLN A 470 14.07 7.72 -7.31
C GLN A 470 14.77 7.31 -6.03
N LEU A 471 14.84 6.00 -5.78
CA LEU A 471 15.71 5.53 -4.71
C LEU A 471 17.15 5.78 -5.13
N PRO A 472 18.01 6.32 -4.24
CA PRO A 472 19.44 6.18 -4.46
C PRO A 472 19.66 4.70 -4.70
N SER A 473 20.31 4.35 -5.81
CA SER A 473 20.69 2.97 -6.07
C SER A 473 21.31 2.47 -4.77
N PRO A 474 20.84 1.37 -4.15
CA PRO A 474 21.49 0.87 -2.95
C PRO A 474 22.98 0.86 -3.28
N PRO A 475 23.86 1.40 -2.42
CA PRO A 475 25.28 1.37 -2.70
C PRO A 475 25.55 -0.09 -3.04
N ARG A 476 25.87 -0.36 -4.31
CA ARG A 476 26.38 -1.67 -4.64
C ARG A 476 27.58 -1.74 -3.71
N ILE A 477 27.55 -2.62 -2.72
CA ILE A 477 28.77 -2.99 -2.04
C ILE A 477 29.52 -3.71 -3.14
N ILE A 478 30.35 -2.91 -3.80
CA ILE A 478 31.16 -3.25 -4.94
C ILE A 478 32.34 -3.98 -4.33
N GLY A 479 32.18 -5.27 -4.12
CA GLY A 479 33.22 -6.06 -3.52
C GLY A 479 34.31 -6.44 -4.51
N LYS A 480 35.50 -6.67 -3.96
CA LYS A 480 36.66 -7.13 -4.71
C LYS A 480 36.88 -8.61 -4.46
N HIS A 481 37.46 -9.27 -5.44
CA HIS A 481 37.84 -10.68 -5.38
C HIS A 481 39.33 -10.83 -5.70
N PRO A 482 40.23 -10.27 -4.87
CA PRO A 482 41.66 -10.32 -5.15
C PRO A 482 42.12 -11.77 -5.28
N ASN A 483 42.97 -12.03 -6.27
CA ASN A 483 43.58 -13.34 -6.52
C ASN A 483 42.57 -14.49 -6.73
N THR A 484 41.35 -14.19 -7.18
CA THR A 484 40.36 -15.23 -7.52
C THR A 484 40.26 -15.38 -9.03
N VAL A 485 40.43 -16.60 -9.51
CA VAL A 485 40.32 -16.98 -10.92
C VAL A 485 39.08 -17.85 -11.11
N CYS A 486 38.39 -17.68 -12.24
CA CYS A 486 37.27 -18.54 -12.60
C CYS A 486 37.78 -19.87 -13.14
N ASP A 487 37.35 -21.00 -12.58
CA ASP A 487 37.77 -22.34 -13.03
C ASP A 487 37.22 -22.76 -14.39
N ILE A 488 36.25 -22.02 -14.92
CA ILE A 488 35.65 -22.29 -16.24
C ILE A 488 36.35 -21.51 -17.36
N CYS A 489 36.60 -20.21 -17.17
CA CYS A 489 37.18 -19.35 -18.21
C CYS A 489 38.61 -18.92 -17.93
N HIS A 490 39.17 -19.30 -16.79
CA HIS A 490 40.53 -18.97 -16.32
C HIS A 490 40.84 -17.47 -16.25
N ALA A 491 39.82 -16.62 -16.36
CA ALA A 491 39.96 -15.18 -16.17
C ALA A 491 39.92 -14.82 -14.68
N ASN A 492 40.71 -13.82 -14.29
CA ASN A 492 40.57 -13.18 -13.00
C ASN A 492 39.15 -12.61 -12.86
N LEU A 493 38.52 -12.84 -11.71
CA LEU A 493 37.23 -12.22 -11.40
C LEU A 493 37.43 -10.71 -11.34
N LYS A 494 36.65 -9.99 -12.13
CA LYS A 494 36.74 -8.53 -12.19
C LYS A 494 36.16 -7.93 -10.92
N ASP A 495 36.67 -6.76 -10.55
CA ASP A 495 36.00 -5.91 -9.58
C ASP A 495 34.52 -5.74 -10.01
N ASN A 496 33.60 -5.81 -9.05
CA ASN A 496 32.15 -5.63 -9.24
C ASN A 496 31.41 -6.84 -9.87
N GLU A 497 32.02 -8.01 -9.95
CA GLU A 497 31.38 -9.26 -10.40
C GLU A 497 31.07 -10.18 -9.21
N ILE A 498 29.97 -10.96 -9.26
CA ILE A 498 29.70 -11.95 -8.20
C ILE A 498 30.65 -13.15 -8.35
N ARG A 499 31.36 -13.49 -7.28
CA ARG A 499 32.09 -14.76 -7.14
C ARG A 499 31.14 -15.86 -6.67
N TYR A 500 31.05 -16.95 -7.40
CA TYR A 500 30.33 -18.14 -6.96
C TYR A 500 31.31 -19.22 -6.52
N ARG A 501 31.41 -19.46 -5.21
CA ARG A 501 32.35 -20.40 -4.61
C ARG A 501 31.69 -21.72 -4.25
N CYS A 502 32.30 -22.85 -4.59
CA CYS A 502 31.85 -24.16 -4.13
C CYS A 502 32.11 -24.33 -2.63
N MET A 503 31.07 -24.77 -1.90
CA MET A 503 31.19 -25.03 -0.47
C MET A 503 31.92 -26.34 -0.15
N TYR A 504 32.12 -27.21 -1.13
CA TYR A 504 32.67 -28.56 -0.97
C TYR A 504 34.09 -28.68 -1.54
N CYS A 505 34.38 -27.98 -2.63
CA CYS A 505 35.67 -28.08 -3.28
C CYS A 505 36.69 -27.10 -2.64
N PRO A 506 37.97 -27.51 -2.51
CA PRO A 506 39.00 -26.65 -1.90
C PRO A 506 39.24 -25.37 -2.69
N ASP A 507 39.32 -25.47 -4.02
CA ASP A 507 39.52 -24.36 -4.96
C ASP A 507 38.58 -24.54 -6.14
N TRP A 508 37.35 -24.04 -5.99
CA TRP A 508 36.44 -24.03 -7.13
C TRP A 508 35.55 -22.80 -7.06
N ASP A 509 35.75 -21.90 -8.01
CA ASP A 509 35.16 -20.59 -8.12
C ASP A 509 34.74 -20.32 -9.56
N VAL A 510 33.52 -19.81 -9.75
CA VAL A 510 33.00 -19.46 -11.08
C VAL A 510 32.52 -18.01 -11.10
N CYS A 511 32.84 -17.31 -12.17
CA CYS A 511 32.39 -15.93 -12.37
C CYS A 511 30.90 -15.89 -12.75
N GLN A 512 30.29 -14.72 -12.62
CA GLN A 512 28.87 -14.52 -12.91
C GLN A 512 28.48 -14.90 -14.34
N LYS A 513 29.38 -14.69 -15.31
CA LYS A 513 29.13 -15.06 -16.72
C LYS A 513 29.12 -16.57 -16.95
N CYS A 514 29.99 -17.30 -16.26
CA CYS A 514 30.12 -18.75 -16.43
C CYS A 514 29.15 -19.53 -15.54
N PHE A 515 28.59 -18.91 -14.50
CA PHE A 515 27.66 -19.55 -13.58
C PHE A 515 26.44 -20.23 -14.23
N PRO A 516 25.76 -19.69 -15.26
CA PRO A 516 24.59 -20.35 -15.83
C PRO A 516 24.87 -21.68 -16.55
N SER A 517 26.10 -21.89 -17.00
CA SER A 517 26.48 -22.99 -17.92
C SER A 517 27.76 -23.71 -17.49
N HIS A 518 28.09 -23.66 -16.19
CA HIS A 518 29.28 -24.30 -15.64
C HIS A 518 29.14 -25.82 -15.61
N SER A 519 30.27 -26.53 -15.74
CA SER A 519 30.34 -27.98 -15.56
C SER A 519 30.96 -28.30 -14.20
N HIS A 520 30.11 -28.62 -13.22
CA HIS A 520 30.48 -29.01 -11.85
C HIS A 520 29.40 -29.95 -11.27
N PRO A 521 29.71 -30.82 -10.29
CA PRO A 521 28.72 -31.69 -9.69
C PRO A 521 27.48 -30.93 -9.20
N SER A 522 26.30 -31.30 -9.69
CA SER A 522 25.04 -30.60 -9.42
C SER A 522 24.57 -30.64 -7.96
N LYS A 523 25.14 -31.55 -7.16
CA LYS A 523 24.86 -31.66 -5.73
C LYS A 523 25.68 -30.68 -4.88
N HIS A 524 26.72 -30.06 -5.44
CA HIS A 524 27.54 -29.10 -4.71
C HIS A 524 26.85 -27.73 -4.65
N LEU A 525 26.74 -27.20 -3.44
CA LEU A 525 26.20 -25.86 -3.19
C LEU A 525 27.23 -24.78 -3.54
N LEU A 526 26.77 -23.76 -4.24
CA LEU A 526 27.55 -22.57 -4.60
C LEU A 526 27.10 -21.37 -3.78
N ALA A 527 28.04 -20.76 -3.06
CA ALA A 527 27.82 -19.53 -2.32
C ALA A 527 28.10 -18.32 -3.22
N ALA A 528 27.13 -17.40 -3.32
CA ALA A 528 27.31 -16.12 -4.01
C ALA A 528 27.98 -15.11 -3.07
N VAL A 529 29.28 -14.89 -3.28
CA VAL A 529 30.11 -13.96 -2.51
C VAL A 529 30.19 -12.64 -3.28
N LYS A 530 29.69 -11.56 -2.67
CA LYS A 530 29.72 -10.22 -3.27
C LYS A 530 31.02 -9.47 -3.02
N ASP A 531 31.70 -9.76 -1.91
CA ASP A 531 32.99 -9.18 -1.53
C ASP A 531 33.83 -10.17 -0.73
N SER A 532 34.92 -10.64 -1.33
CA SER A 532 35.86 -11.57 -0.67
C SER A 532 36.75 -10.89 0.36
N THR A 533 36.75 -9.55 0.42
CA THR A 533 37.53 -8.77 1.39
C THR A 533 36.76 -8.41 2.65
N SER A 534 35.46 -8.72 2.71
CA SER A 534 34.66 -8.45 3.90
C SER A 534 35.17 -9.28 5.11
N PRO A 535 35.23 -8.70 6.33
CA PRO A 535 35.70 -9.40 7.52
C PRO A 535 34.98 -10.72 7.79
N ASP A 536 33.66 -10.76 7.55
CA ASP A 536 32.83 -11.97 7.73
C ASP A 536 33.20 -13.08 6.75
N THR A 537 33.63 -12.72 5.53
CA THR A 537 34.04 -13.69 4.51
C THR A 537 35.49 -14.14 4.72
N GLN A 538 36.38 -13.22 5.10
CA GLN A 538 37.78 -13.51 5.38
C GLN A 538 37.96 -14.46 6.56
N ASN A 539 37.17 -14.29 7.62
CA ASN A 539 37.25 -15.14 8.82
C ASN A 539 36.48 -16.46 8.68
N ASN A 540 35.65 -16.63 7.65
CA ASN A 540 34.88 -17.85 7.45
C ASN A 540 35.63 -18.84 6.56
N VAL A 541 36.23 -19.86 7.18
CA VAL A 541 37.01 -20.92 6.50
C VAL A 541 36.23 -21.62 5.37
N ARG A 542 34.89 -21.69 5.46
CA ARG A 542 34.07 -22.28 4.38
C ARG A 542 34.08 -21.40 3.13
N MET A 543 34.17 -20.08 3.30
CA MET A 543 34.19 -19.07 2.23
C MET A 543 35.60 -18.71 1.75
N ALA A 544 36.64 -18.96 2.56
CA ALA A 544 38.03 -18.78 2.16
C ALA A 544 38.49 -19.86 1.18
N ASN A 545 39.50 -19.56 0.35
CA ASN A 545 40.20 -20.57 -0.45
C ASN A 545 40.92 -21.54 0.50
N ARG A 546 40.69 -22.84 0.33
CA ARG A 546 41.17 -23.90 1.23
C ARG A 546 42.39 -24.65 0.67
N THR A 547 42.99 -24.20 -0.43
CA THR A 547 44.23 -24.79 -0.99
C THR A 547 45.38 -24.83 -0.01
N ASN A 548 45.49 -23.82 0.87
CA ASN A 548 46.52 -23.77 1.89
C ASN A 548 46.21 -24.65 3.12
N LEU A 549 44.99 -25.20 3.21
CA LEU A 549 44.58 -26.07 4.31
C LEU A 549 44.98 -27.52 3.98
N VAL A 550 46.27 -27.79 4.06
CA VAL A 550 46.85 -29.10 3.76
C VAL A 550 47.06 -29.86 5.07
N HIS A 551 46.53 -31.07 5.14
CA HIS A 551 46.85 -31.98 6.23
C HIS A 551 48.00 -32.90 5.82
N ASN A 552 48.98 -33.10 6.71
CA ASN A 552 50.11 -34.00 6.48
C ASN A 552 49.72 -35.48 6.64
N VAL A 553 48.56 -35.87 6.10
CA VAL A 553 48.02 -37.22 6.10
C VAL A 553 47.40 -37.53 4.75
N GLN A 554 47.45 -38.80 4.36
CA GLN A 554 46.80 -39.29 3.16
C GLN A 554 45.38 -39.79 3.48
N CYS A 555 44.46 -39.61 2.53
CA CYS A 555 43.15 -40.22 2.59
C CYS A 555 43.29 -41.75 2.56
N SER A 556 42.69 -42.45 3.51
CA SER A 556 42.73 -43.91 3.62
C SER A 556 42.06 -44.63 2.43
N THR A 557 41.21 -43.93 1.66
CA THR A 557 40.49 -44.50 0.51
C THR A 557 41.15 -44.17 -0.82
N CYS A 558 41.47 -42.89 -1.08
CA CYS A 558 42.02 -42.47 -2.37
C CYS A 558 43.54 -42.25 -2.36
N HIS A 559 44.19 -42.38 -1.20
CA HIS A 559 45.64 -42.25 -0.98
C HIS A 559 46.27 -40.89 -1.33
N PHE A 560 45.49 -39.92 -1.80
CA PHE A 560 45.95 -38.55 -2.00
C PHE A 560 46.06 -37.79 -0.67
N GLY A 561 46.98 -36.82 -0.61
CA GLY A 561 47.07 -35.88 0.51
C GLY A 561 45.77 -35.09 0.67
N ILE A 562 45.31 -34.90 1.90
CA ILE A 562 44.03 -34.25 2.18
C ILE A 562 44.22 -32.72 2.16
N VAL A 563 43.55 -32.05 1.23
CA VAL A 563 43.44 -30.58 1.16
C VAL A 563 41.99 -30.17 1.43
N GLY A 564 41.77 -29.16 2.27
CA GLY A 564 40.44 -28.75 2.72
C GLY A 564 40.02 -29.46 4.00
N ALA A 565 38.76 -29.90 4.10
CA ALA A 565 38.30 -30.59 5.29
C ALA A 565 38.87 -32.02 5.37
N ARG A 566 39.47 -32.36 6.51
CA ARG A 566 39.83 -33.74 6.89
C ARG A 566 38.71 -34.35 7.72
N TYR A 567 38.29 -35.55 7.36
CA TYR A 567 37.30 -36.31 8.11
C TYR A 567 37.99 -37.45 8.85
N VAL A 568 37.94 -37.43 10.17
CA VAL A 568 38.57 -38.43 11.04
C VAL A 568 37.50 -39.35 11.61
N CYS A 569 37.75 -40.66 11.55
CA CYS A 569 36.85 -41.61 12.19
C CYS A 569 36.98 -41.54 13.71
N ALA A 570 35.86 -41.29 14.41
CA ALA A 570 35.87 -41.21 15.88
C ALA A 570 36.05 -42.58 16.56
N VAL A 571 35.95 -43.69 15.81
CA VAL A 571 36.00 -45.08 16.33
C VAL A 571 37.30 -45.79 15.96
N CYS A 572 37.90 -45.44 14.82
CA CYS A 572 39.14 -46.03 14.32
C CYS A 572 40.27 -45.00 14.47
N ASN A 573 40.74 -44.84 15.72
CA ASN A 573 41.81 -43.92 16.12
C ASN A 573 42.98 -44.68 16.75
N GLU A 574 44.07 -43.98 17.06
CA GLU A 574 45.31 -44.57 17.61
C GLU A 574 45.12 -45.29 18.95
N GLY A 575 44.05 -44.97 19.70
CA GLY A 575 43.75 -45.54 21.01
C GLY A 575 43.07 -46.91 20.99
N VAL A 576 42.72 -47.46 19.82
CA VAL A 576 42.02 -48.76 19.71
C VAL A 576 42.97 -49.85 19.21
N PRO A 577 43.32 -50.84 20.06
CA PRO A 577 44.22 -51.94 19.66
C PRO A 577 43.70 -52.68 18.42
N GLY A 578 44.56 -52.82 17.41
CA GLY A 578 44.26 -53.59 16.19
C GLY A 578 43.43 -52.87 15.13
N LYS A 579 43.17 -51.55 15.26
CA LYS A 579 42.50 -50.75 14.22
C LYS A 579 43.44 -49.70 13.63
N ALA A 580 43.47 -49.59 12.30
CA ALA A 580 44.18 -48.52 11.60
C ALA A 580 43.42 -47.20 11.71
N VAL A 581 44.15 -46.08 11.83
CA VAL A 581 43.57 -44.74 11.85
C VAL A 581 42.96 -44.42 10.48
N ILE A 582 41.70 -43.99 10.48
CA ILE A 582 40.98 -43.68 9.24
C ILE A 582 40.82 -42.17 9.07
N ASN A 583 41.39 -41.66 7.98
CA ASN A 583 41.31 -40.27 7.54
C ASN A 583 40.72 -40.23 6.13
N LEU A 584 39.68 -39.44 5.92
CA LEU A 584 39.02 -39.31 4.63
C LEU A 584 39.07 -37.85 4.17
N CYS A 585 39.31 -37.64 2.87
CA CYS A 585 39.04 -36.34 2.26
C CYS A 585 37.52 -36.14 2.11
N GLU A 586 37.10 -34.89 1.89
CA GLU A 586 35.67 -34.53 1.78
C GLU A 586 34.90 -35.39 0.77
N SER A 587 35.47 -35.66 -0.42
CA SER A 587 34.82 -36.51 -1.42
C SER A 587 34.71 -37.98 -1.00
N CYS A 588 35.74 -38.53 -0.36
CA CYS A 588 35.72 -39.90 0.16
C CYS A 588 34.91 -40.05 1.45
N ALA A 589 34.68 -38.98 2.21
CA ALA A 589 33.75 -39.01 3.33
C ALA A 589 32.29 -39.10 2.83
N ASP A 590 31.97 -38.44 1.73
CA ASP A 590 30.62 -38.44 1.15
C ASP A 590 30.28 -39.71 0.35
N THR A 591 31.30 -40.39 -0.20
CA THR A 591 31.12 -41.53 -1.12
C THR A 591 31.79 -42.83 -0.66
N GLY A 592 32.78 -42.74 0.22
CA GLY A 592 33.58 -43.86 0.67
C GLY A 592 32.86 -44.68 1.74
N HIS A 593 32.73 -45.97 1.49
CA HIS A 593 32.10 -46.90 2.42
C HIS A 593 33.09 -47.31 3.52
N HIS A 594 33.26 -46.49 4.55
CA HIS A 594 33.96 -46.92 5.77
C HIS A 594 32.95 -47.47 6.78
N ALA A 595 33.12 -48.73 7.19
CA ALA A 595 32.26 -49.40 8.17
C ALA A 595 30.76 -49.25 7.87
N GLU A 596 30.36 -49.37 6.60
CA GLU A 596 28.98 -49.17 6.12
C GLU A 596 28.36 -47.83 6.55
N ASN A 597 29.19 -46.77 6.71
CA ASN A 597 28.79 -45.46 7.22
C ASN A 597 28.23 -45.47 8.66
N ARG A 598 28.51 -46.52 9.44
CA ARG A 598 28.08 -46.64 10.84
C ARG A 598 29.02 -45.96 11.82
N HIS A 599 30.27 -45.72 11.43
CA HIS A 599 31.19 -44.96 12.26
C HIS A 599 31.00 -43.45 12.06
N PRO A 600 30.85 -42.66 13.13
CA PRO A 600 30.79 -41.20 13.01
C PRO A 600 32.13 -40.64 12.54
N LEU A 601 32.07 -39.74 11.57
CA LEU A 601 33.20 -38.99 11.05
C LEU A 601 33.18 -37.56 11.61
N ILE A 602 34.30 -37.12 12.16
CA ILE A 602 34.48 -35.77 12.67
C ILE A 602 35.13 -34.95 11.57
N ARG A 603 34.48 -33.84 11.20
CA ARG A 603 35.02 -32.88 10.23
C ARG A 603 35.99 -31.94 10.94
N VAL A 604 37.23 -31.95 10.48
CA VAL A 604 38.36 -31.21 11.03
C VAL A 604 38.87 -30.24 9.99
N TRP A 605 39.07 -28.99 10.40
CA TRP A 605 39.68 -27.97 9.55
C TRP A 605 41.15 -27.79 9.91
N TYR A 606 41.48 -27.74 11.20
CA TYR A 606 42.86 -27.63 11.67
C TYR A 606 43.24 -28.85 12.48
N THR A 607 44.43 -29.40 12.24
CA THR A 607 44.91 -30.60 12.94
C THR A 607 45.00 -30.37 14.46
N GLU A 608 45.25 -29.14 14.88
CA GLU A 608 45.29 -28.69 16.27
C GLU A 608 43.96 -28.92 17.00
N ASP A 609 42.83 -28.91 16.27
CA ASP A 609 41.50 -29.16 16.85
C ASP A 609 41.39 -30.60 17.39
N LEU A 610 42.09 -31.56 16.76
CA LEU A 610 42.12 -32.96 17.20
C LEU A 610 42.87 -33.14 18.52
N LYS A 611 43.92 -32.33 18.75
CA LYS A 611 44.69 -32.35 20.01
C LYS A 611 43.82 -31.95 21.20
N GLN A 612 42.91 -30.99 21.02
CA GLN A 612 42.03 -30.52 22.09
C GLN A 612 41.02 -31.57 22.54
N ILE A 613 40.70 -32.54 21.67
CA ILE A 613 39.72 -33.60 21.93
C ILE A 613 40.33 -35.00 22.05
N GLY A 614 41.67 -35.12 22.02
CA GLY A 614 42.40 -36.38 22.23
C GLY A 614 42.26 -37.40 21.08
N LEU A 615 42.17 -36.93 19.83
CA LEU A 615 41.94 -37.77 18.64
C LEU A 615 43.02 -37.59 17.56
N GLU A 616 44.22 -37.15 17.93
CA GLU A 616 45.34 -36.97 16.98
C GLU A 616 45.72 -38.27 16.24
#